data_AF-A0A1H2WVY8-F1
#
_entry.id   AF-A0A1H2WVY8-F1
#
_cell.length_a   1.000
_cell.length_b   1.000
_cell.length_c   1.000
_cell.angle_alpha   90.00
_cell.angle_beta   90.00
_cell.angle_gamma   90.00
#
_symmetry.space_group_name_H-M   'P 1'
#
loop_
_entity.id
_entity.type
_entity.pdbx_description
1 polymer ?
#
loop_
_entity_poly.entity_id
_entity_poly.type
_entity_poly.pdbx_seq_one_letter_code
_entity_poly.pdbx_strand_id
1 'polypeptide(L)'
;MRLTTGMMAGLGLMGAVLLPAQVSAEPKIYAYPSSANYCPAGLQPITISGVICCGTPNTSTSYQQMMAHPAPKKHKVRHYTPRPVTYSCVPGEKGCR
;
A
#
# COMPACT_ATOMS: atom_id res chain seq x y z
N MET A 1 -15.95 44.41 -33.42
CA MET A 1 -16.47 43.15 -32.83
C MET A 1 -16.30 42.09 -33.90
N ARG A 2 -15.40 41.10 -33.85
CA ARG A 2 -15.35 39.97 -32.90
C ARG A 2 -13.94 39.34 -33.03
N LEU A 3 -13.06 39.59 -32.07
CA LEU A 3 -11.68 39.03 -32.02
C LEU A 3 -11.34 38.60 -30.59
N THR A 4 -12.33 38.07 -29.86
CA THR A 4 -12.22 37.81 -28.41
C THR A 4 -12.59 36.38 -28.02
N THR A 5 -12.33 35.40 -28.90
CA THR A 5 -12.57 33.97 -28.60
C THR A 5 -11.33 33.08 -28.74
N GLY A 6 -10.13 33.66 -28.86
CA GLY A 6 -8.88 32.89 -29.04
C GLY A 6 -8.01 32.74 -27.79
N MET A 7 -8.24 33.52 -26.73
CA MET A 7 -7.23 33.71 -25.66
C MET A 7 -7.62 33.08 -24.30
N MET A 8 -8.53 32.10 -24.29
CA MET A 8 -8.96 31.41 -23.07
C MET A 8 -8.73 29.89 -23.09
N ALA A 9 -7.92 29.37 -24.02
CA ALA A 9 -7.55 27.95 -24.07
C ALA A 9 -6.06 27.67 -23.77
N GLY A 10 -5.26 28.70 -23.43
CA GLY A 10 -3.81 28.55 -23.20
C GLY A 10 -3.37 28.53 -21.73
N LEU A 11 -4.24 28.93 -20.80
CA LEU A 11 -3.89 29.12 -19.38
C LEU A 11 -4.29 27.94 -18.48
N GLY A 12 -4.91 26.90 -19.02
CA GLY A 12 -5.33 25.72 -18.24
C GLY A 12 -4.26 24.65 -18.06
N LEU A 13 -3.21 24.64 -18.89
CA LEU A 13 -2.21 23.55 -18.92
C LEU A 13 -0.88 23.88 -18.24
N MET A 14 -0.70 25.12 -17.76
CA MET A 14 0.52 25.55 -17.04
C MET A 14 0.32 25.63 -15.51
N GLY A 15 -0.72 25.00 -14.96
CA GLY A 15 -0.96 24.94 -13.50
C GLY A 15 -0.40 23.69 -12.80
N ALA A 16 0.07 22.69 -13.56
CA ALA A 16 0.38 21.38 -13.00
C ALA A 16 1.83 21.18 -12.53
N VAL A 17 2.72 22.17 -12.69
CA VAL A 17 4.18 22.01 -12.47
C VAL A 17 4.64 22.48 -11.08
N LEU A 18 3.76 23.12 -10.29
CA LEU A 18 4.10 23.65 -8.96
C LEU A 18 3.40 22.91 -7.81
N LEU A 19 2.67 21.83 -8.10
CA LEU A 19 2.28 20.91 -7.03
C LEU A 19 3.56 20.24 -6.53
N PRO A 20 3.86 20.27 -5.22
CA PRO A 20 4.88 19.39 -4.68
C PRO A 20 4.41 17.96 -4.95
N ALA A 21 4.91 17.38 -6.03
CA ALA A 21 5.05 15.95 -6.14
C ALA A 21 5.77 15.49 -4.87
N GLN A 22 5.40 14.32 -4.37
CA GLN A 22 5.85 13.71 -3.11
C GLN A 22 4.94 14.00 -1.91
N VAL A 23 3.68 13.54 -1.94
CA VAL A 23 3.09 12.97 -0.71
C VAL A 23 3.76 11.60 -0.49
N SER A 24 5.07 11.61 -0.24
CA SER A 24 5.77 10.43 0.27
C SER A 24 5.27 10.29 1.69
N ALA A 25 4.52 9.24 1.99
CA ALA A 25 4.10 8.93 3.35
C ALA A 25 5.36 8.99 4.23
N GLU A 26 5.37 9.88 5.21
CA GLU A 26 6.53 10.07 6.09
C GLU A 26 6.94 8.70 6.66
N PRO A 27 8.25 8.33 6.60
CA PRO A 27 8.69 7.05 7.11
C PRO A 27 8.31 6.94 8.58
N LYS A 28 7.58 5.89 8.94
CA LYS A 28 7.18 5.63 10.33
C LYS A 28 8.40 5.13 11.10
N ILE A 29 8.83 5.93 12.08
CA ILE A 29 9.96 5.69 12.95
C ILE A 29 9.44 5.33 14.33
N TYR A 30 9.72 4.10 14.76
CA TYR A 30 9.23 3.58 16.03
C TYR A 30 10.33 3.61 17.09
N ALA A 31 9.98 3.87 18.34
CA ALA A 31 10.92 3.71 19.45
C ALA A 31 11.24 2.23 19.66
N TYR A 32 12.52 1.92 19.87
CA TYR A 32 12.95 0.57 20.24
C TYR A 32 13.03 0.46 21.78
N PRO A 33 12.25 -0.43 22.42
CA PRO A 33 12.28 -0.60 23.87
C PRO A 33 13.58 -1.31 24.29
N SER A 34 14.59 -0.53 24.64
CA SER A 34 15.86 -1.00 25.20
C SER A 34 16.10 -0.34 26.56
N SER A 35 16.63 -1.10 27.52
CA SER A 35 17.09 -0.56 28.81
C SER A 35 18.41 0.20 28.69
N ALA A 36 19.20 -0.08 27.66
CA ALA A 36 20.49 0.55 27.39
C ALA A 36 20.48 1.33 26.07
N ASN A 37 21.08 2.52 26.08
CA ASN A 37 21.22 3.38 24.90
C ASN A 37 22.66 3.33 24.41
N TYR A 38 22.89 2.63 23.29
CA TYR A 38 24.20 2.54 22.62
C TYR A 38 24.37 3.57 21.49
N CYS A 39 23.45 4.53 21.42
CA CYS A 39 23.46 5.58 20.41
C CYS A 39 24.36 6.75 20.84
N PRO A 40 24.92 7.50 19.88
CA PRO A 40 25.67 8.71 20.18
C PRO A 40 24.78 9.75 20.89
N ALA A 41 25.41 10.69 21.58
CA ALA A 41 24.75 11.61 22.51
C ALA A 41 23.48 12.26 21.92
N GLY A 42 22.37 12.17 22.67
CA GLY A 42 21.08 12.77 22.31
C GLY A 42 20.21 11.95 21.35
N LEU A 43 20.69 10.81 20.84
CA LEU A 43 19.88 9.89 20.04
C LEU A 43 19.46 8.67 20.85
N GLN A 44 18.31 8.11 20.50
CA GLN A 44 17.80 6.87 21.08
C GLN A 44 17.74 5.77 20.01
N PRO A 45 17.71 4.49 20.41
CA PRO A 45 17.48 3.41 19.48
C PRO A 45 16.04 3.50 18.94
N ILE A 46 15.94 3.41 17.63
CA ILE A 46 14.69 3.43 16.86
C ILE A 46 14.64 2.24 15.92
N THR A 47 13.45 1.91 15.43
CA THR A 47 13.22 0.89 14.41
C THR A 47 12.54 1.51 13.21
N ILE A 48 13.12 1.32 12.03
CA ILE A 48 12.53 1.72 10.75
C ILE A 48 12.54 0.50 9.84
N SER A 49 11.38 0.13 9.30
CA SER A 49 11.25 -1.03 8.40
C SER A 49 11.85 -2.34 8.96
N GLY A 50 11.86 -2.50 10.28
CA GLY A 50 12.41 -3.68 10.97
C GLY A 50 13.92 -3.63 11.27
N VAL A 51 14.63 -2.58 10.87
CA VAL A 51 16.06 -2.37 11.19
C VAL A 51 16.21 -1.42 12.36
N ILE A 52 17.12 -1.75 13.29
CA ILE A 52 17.44 -0.93 14.45
C ILE A 52 18.55 0.06 14.07
N CYS A 53 18.33 1.35 14.32
CA CYS A 53 19.30 2.42 14.12
C CYS A 53 19.16 3.50 15.20
N CYS A 54 19.98 4.54 15.14
CA CYS A 54 19.93 5.66 16.08
C CYS A 54 19.19 6.84 15.46
N GLY A 55 18.28 7.46 16.22
CA GLY A 55 17.47 8.57 15.73
C GLY A 55 16.44 9.04 16.74
N THR A 56 15.44 9.78 16.25
CA THR A 56 14.31 10.28 17.03
C THR A 56 13.00 9.63 16.54
N PRO A 57 12.18 9.03 17.42
CA PRO A 57 10.91 8.44 17.03
C PRO A 57 9.90 9.54 16.66
N ASN A 58 9.09 9.29 15.62
CA ASN A 58 7.95 10.14 15.26
C ASN A 58 6.60 9.48 15.60
N THR A 59 6.62 8.26 16.16
CA THR A 59 5.42 7.51 16.57
C THR A 59 5.45 7.17 18.06
N SER A 60 4.26 7.09 18.67
CA SER A 60 4.06 6.68 20.07
C SER A 60 3.96 5.15 20.25
N THR A 61 3.89 4.39 19.17
CA THR A 61 3.71 2.93 19.15
C THR A 61 5.04 2.24 18.83
N SER A 62 5.23 1.00 19.27
CA SER A 62 6.41 0.20 18.89
C SER A 62 6.25 -0.47 17.53
N TYR A 63 7.36 -0.81 16.89
CA TYR A 63 7.34 -1.56 15.62
C TYR A 63 6.60 -2.90 15.74
N GLN A 64 6.74 -3.58 16.88
CA GLN A 64 6.08 -4.87 17.14
C GLN A 64 4.56 -4.74 17.23
N GLN A 65 4.07 -3.73 17.95
CA GLN A 65 2.63 -3.43 18.02
C GLN A 65 2.08 -3.03 16.67
N MET A 66 2.85 -2.24 15.91
CA MET A 66 2.51 -1.92 14.54
C MET A 66 2.41 -3.22 13.73
N MET A 67 3.41 -4.10 13.70
CA MET A 67 3.34 -5.34 12.90
C MET A 67 2.27 -6.32 13.37
N ALA A 68 1.89 -6.30 14.65
CA ALA A 68 0.81 -7.11 15.19
C ALA A 68 -0.59 -6.68 14.74
N HIS A 69 -0.75 -5.50 14.12
CA HIS A 69 -2.05 -5.08 13.61
C HIS A 69 -2.56 -6.08 12.55
N PRO A 70 -3.78 -6.62 12.68
CA PRO A 70 -4.35 -7.46 11.64
C PRO A 70 -4.62 -6.60 10.41
N ALA A 71 -3.81 -6.78 9.36
CA ALA A 71 -4.12 -6.21 8.06
C ALA A 71 -5.47 -6.78 7.58
N PRO A 72 -6.40 -5.95 7.07
CA PRO A 72 -7.68 -6.44 6.59
C PRO A 72 -7.43 -7.41 5.43
N LYS A 73 -7.61 -8.71 5.69
CA LYS A 73 -7.54 -9.74 4.67
C LYS A 73 -8.83 -9.69 3.86
N LYS A 74 -8.75 -9.19 2.62
CA LYS A 74 -9.86 -9.30 1.67
C LYS A 74 -9.98 -10.76 1.24
N HIS A 75 -10.84 -11.53 1.91
CA HIS A 75 -11.21 -12.86 1.44
C HIS A 75 -12.03 -12.71 0.15
N LYS A 76 -11.43 -13.05 -1.00
CA LYS A 76 -12.20 -13.20 -2.23
C LYS A 76 -12.99 -14.49 -2.12
N VAL A 77 -14.29 -14.39 -1.88
CA VAL A 77 -15.20 -15.54 -1.98
C VAL A 77 -15.16 -16.00 -3.44
N ARG A 78 -14.60 -17.19 -3.70
CA ARG A 78 -14.75 -17.84 -5.01
C ARG A 78 -16.09 -18.54 -5.01
N HIS A 79 -17.04 -18.02 -5.79
CA HIS A 79 -18.26 -18.75 -6.09
C HIS A 79 -17.91 -19.89 -7.04
N TYR A 80 -18.08 -21.13 -6.57
CA TYR A 80 -17.99 -22.31 -7.43
C TYR A 80 -19.31 -22.47 -8.18
N THR A 81 -19.26 -22.34 -9.50
CA THR A 81 -20.39 -22.69 -10.36
C THR A 81 -20.10 -24.05 -11.00
N PRO A 82 -20.81 -25.13 -10.60
CA PRO A 82 -20.67 -26.42 -11.27
C PRO A 82 -21.11 -26.24 -12.73
N ARG A 83 -20.27 -26.65 -13.67
CA ARG A 83 -20.67 -26.72 -15.08
C ARG A 83 -21.40 -28.03 -15.31
N PRO A 84 -22.59 -28.02 -15.94
CA PRO A 84 -23.27 -29.26 -16.30
C PRO A 84 -22.40 -30.04 -17.29
N VAL A 85 -22.10 -31.29 -16.95
CA VAL A 85 -21.42 -32.22 -17.86
C VAL A 85 -22.51 -32.92 -18.67
N THR A 86 -22.61 -32.59 -19.96
CA THR A 86 -23.50 -33.30 -20.88
C THR A 86 -22.77 -34.52 -21.40
N TYR A 87 -23.12 -35.71 -20.90
CA TYR A 87 -22.60 -36.94 -21.47
C TYR A 87 -23.29 -37.18 -22.81
N SER A 88 -22.49 -37.22 -23.87
CA SER A 88 -22.96 -37.43 -25.25
C SER A 88 -23.22 -38.90 -25.59
N CYS A 89 -23.11 -39.82 -24.64
CA CYS A 89 -23.02 -41.25 -24.95
C CYS A 89 -24.13 -42.12 -24.35
N VAL A 90 -24.29 -43.26 -25.01
CA VAL A 90 -25.29 -44.30 -24.75
C VAL A 90 -24.78 -45.31 -23.70
N PRO A 91 -25.67 -46.09 -23.05
CA PRO A 91 -25.27 -47.07 -22.03
C PRO A 91 -24.27 -48.10 -22.58
N GLY A 92 -23.07 -48.16 -22.01
CA GLY A 92 -22.04 -49.16 -22.34
C GLY A 92 -20.73 -48.62 -22.94
N GLU A 93 -20.64 -47.33 -23.25
CA GLU A 93 -19.39 -46.73 -23.76
C GLU A 93 -18.48 -46.21 -22.63
N LYS A 94 -17.16 -46.34 -22.81
CA LYS A 94 -16.14 -45.79 -21.90
C LYS A 94 -15.41 -44.64 -22.57
N GLY A 95 -15.13 -43.58 -21.81
CA GLY A 95 -14.27 -42.47 -22.24
C GLY A 95 -14.97 -41.30 -22.94
N CYS A 96 -16.29 -41.15 -22.82
CA CYS A 96 -17.00 -40.03 -23.41
C CYS A 96 -16.64 -38.70 -22.73
N ARG A 97 -16.58 -37.64 -23.53
CA ARG A 97 -16.47 -36.25 -23.07
C ARG A 97 -17.80 -35.53 -23.18
#